data_AF-A0A7T6VRZ3-F1
#
_entry.id   AF-A0A7T6VRZ3-F1
#
_cell.length_a   1.000
_cell.length_b   1.000
_cell.length_c   1.000
_cell.angle_alpha   90.00
_cell.angle_beta   90.00
_cell.angle_gamma   90.00
#
_symmetry.space_group_name_H-M   'P 1'
#
loop_
_entity.id
_entity.type
_entity.pdbx_description
1 polymer ?
#
loop_
_entity_poly.entity_id
_entity_poly.type
_entity_poly.pdbx_seq_one_letter_code
_entity_poly.pdbx_strand_id
1 'polypeptide(L)'
;MKKFNEFDLGEKIVIISSIIGVISLFMPWVDMGFAKTSGFQQQGFIFLIFFIYPVYKILKGEKYNKIIGITLGILSIVLSIMYNKSKTVDFFGESANFSGTGMYIFIFSAIGFTIGNALVKGTIKKEELNKDFEEVKSYVKKAGDKIGEEVSKLKEEQTTKEEDKIEKDNLNENKQEKDNSDNTDE
;
A
#
# COMPACT_ATOMS: atom_id res chain seq x y z
N MET A 1 -8.78 -10.16 -5.43
CA MET A 1 -9.29 -8.92 -6.04
C MET A 1 -10.04 -8.18 -4.95
N LYS A 2 -9.74 -6.90 -4.73
CA LYS A 2 -10.29 -6.10 -3.63
C LYS A 2 -11.79 -5.88 -3.84
N LYS A 3 -12.61 -5.89 -2.77
CA LYS A 3 -14.06 -5.66 -2.89
C LYS A 3 -14.36 -4.16 -2.99
N PHE A 4 -15.46 -3.77 -3.65
CA PHE A 4 -15.78 -2.36 -3.87
C PHE A 4 -15.91 -1.53 -2.57
N ASN A 5 -16.40 -2.14 -1.50
CA ASN A 5 -16.55 -1.49 -0.20
C ASN A 5 -15.21 -1.23 0.51
N GLU A 6 -14.15 -1.93 0.12
CA GLU A 6 -12.81 -1.77 0.68
C GLU A 6 -12.02 -0.65 -0.02
N PHE A 7 -12.51 -0.15 -1.15
CA PHE A 7 -11.84 0.90 -1.90
C PHE A 7 -11.92 2.25 -1.18
N ASP A 8 -10.82 2.99 -1.20
CA ASP A 8 -10.81 4.39 -0.82
C ASP A 8 -11.55 5.25 -1.86
N LEU A 9 -11.84 6.50 -1.50
CA LEU A 9 -12.60 7.41 -2.36
C LEU A 9 -11.93 7.62 -3.73
N GLY A 10 -10.61 7.79 -3.75
CA GLY A 10 -9.84 7.96 -4.99
C GLY A 10 -9.91 6.71 -5.86
N GLU A 11 -9.71 5.53 -5.26
CA GLU A 11 -9.86 4.24 -5.96
C GLU A 11 -11.26 4.09 -6.59
N LYS A 12 -12.32 4.43 -5.85
CA LYS A 12 -13.70 4.39 -6.37
C LYS A 12 -13.90 5.34 -7.55
N ILE A 13 -13.39 6.57 -7.44
CA ILE A 13 -13.49 7.56 -8.52
C ILE A 13 -12.76 7.06 -9.78
N VAL A 14 -11.58 6.46 -9.64
CA VAL A 14 -10.83 5.88 -10.77
C VAL A 14 -11.64 4.81 -11.47
N ILE A 15 -12.21 3.86 -10.72
CA ILE A 15 -13.00 2.75 -11.28
C ILE A 15 -14.28 3.27 -11.95
N ILE A 16 -15.04 4.14 -11.28
CA ILE A 16 -16.28 4.70 -11.82
C ILE A 16 -15.99 5.50 -13.09
N SER A 17 -14.98 6.37 -13.07
CA SER A 17 -14.57 7.15 -14.25
C SER A 17 -14.18 6.22 -15.40
N SER A 18 -13.43 5.16 -15.13
CA SER A 18 -13.06 4.16 -16.15
C SER A 18 -14.29 3.50 -16.79
N ILE A 19 -15.29 3.15 -15.98
CA ILE A 19 -16.57 2.59 -16.48
C ILE A 19 -17.30 3.61 -17.35
N ILE A 20 -17.40 4.88 -16.91
CA ILE A 20 -18.01 5.96 -17.69
C ILE A 20 -17.27 6.16 -19.02
N GLY A 21 -15.93 6.12 -19.02
CA GLY A 21 -15.11 6.19 -20.23
C GLY A 21 -15.35 5.03 -21.20
N VAL A 22 -15.57 3.82 -20.70
CA VAL A 22 -15.97 2.67 -21.54
C VAL A 22 -17.37 2.88 -22.11
N ILE A 23 -18.34 3.31 -21.31
CA ILE A 23 -19.72 3.59 -21.77
C ILE A 23 -19.71 4.66 -22.87
N SER A 24 -18.87 5.69 -22.72
CA SER A 24 -18.82 6.78 -23.70
C SER A 24 -18.36 6.33 -25.08
N LEU A 25 -17.61 5.23 -25.21
CA LEU A 25 -17.20 4.68 -26.52
C LEU A 25 -18.40 4.19 -27.34
N PHE A 26 -19.48 3.79 -26.71
CA PHE A 26 -20.69 3.34 -27.39
C PHE A 26 -21.60 4.50 -27.80
N MET A 27 -21.29 5.72 -27.35
CA MET A 27 -22.02 6.93 -27.70
C MET A 27 -21.41 7.61 -28.94
N PRO A 28 -22.16 8.49 -29.64
CA PRO A 28 -21.65 9.27 -30.75
C PRO A 28 -20.47 10.15 -30.31
N TRP A 29 -19.31 9.92 -30.91
CA TRP A 29 -18.13 10.78 -30.77
C TRP A 29 -18.05 11.81 -31.90
N VAL A 30 -18.63 11.48 -33.04
CA VAL A 30 -18.81 12.40 -34.16
C VAL A 30 -20.30 12.43 -34.52
N ASP A 31 -20.87 13.63 -34.62
CA ASP A 31 -22.26 13.88 -34.99
C ASP A 31 -22.31 15.02 -36.02
N MET A 32 -22.54 14.65 -37.28
CA MET A 32 -22.70 15.57 -38.41
C MET A 32 -24.18 15.87 -38.70
N GLY A 33 -25.11 15.51 -37.80
CA GLY A 33 -26.55 15.62 -38.00
C GLY A 33 -27.12 14.49 -38.84
N PHE A 34 -26.64 14.31 -40.07
CA PHE A 34 -27.08 13.23 -40.99
C PHE A 34 -26.29 11.93 -40.84
N ALA A 35 -25.10 11.99 -40.23
CA ALA A 35 -24.26 10.84 -39.95
C ALA A 35 -23.71 10.91 -38.53
N LYS A 36 -23.76 9.79 -37.81
CA LYS A 36 -23.21 9.64 -36.46
C LYS A 36 -22.25 8.48 -36.43
N THR A 37 -21.14 8.63 -35.71
CA THR A 37 -20.16 7.57 -35.54
C THR A 37 -19.79 7.45 -34.06
N SER A 38 -19.84 6.24 -33.53
CA SER A 38 -19.51 5.98 -32.14
C SER A 38 -18.02 6.13 -31.87
N GLY A 39 -17.64 6.30 -30.60
CA GLY A 39 -16.23 6.28 -30.20
C GLY A 39 -15.53 4.99 -30.56
N PHE A 40 -16.22 3.86 -30.46
CA PHE A 40 -15.68 2.56 -30.84
C PHE A 40 -15.36 2.49 -32.34
N GLN A 41 -16.25 2.96 -33.19
CA GLN A 41 -16.03 3.03 -34.65
C GLN A 41 -14.89 3.99 -35.01
N GLN A 42 -14.70 5.06 -34.23
CA GLN A 42 -13.59 6.01 -34.38
C GLN A 42 -12.29 5.55 -33.68
N GLN A 43 -12.19 4.28 -33.30
CA GLN A 43 -11.02 3.71 -32.60
C GLN A 43 -10.68 4.39 -31.25
N GLY A 44 -11.66 5.04 -30.62
CA GLY A 44 -11.50 5.74 -29.34
C GLY A 44 -11.07 4.84 -28.19
N PHE A 45 -11.23 3.51 -28.32
CA PHE A 45 -10.72 2.54 -27.35
C PHE A 45 -9.20 2.62 -27.16
N ILE A 46 -8.45 3.18 -28.10
CA ILE A 46 -7.01 3.45 -27.94
C ILE A 46 -6.75 4.34 -26.73
N PHE A 47 -7.61 5.32 -26.44
CA PHE A 47 -7.44 6.21 -25.29
C PHE A 47 -7.63 5.48 -23.94
N LEU A 48 -8.33 4.33 -23.92
CA LEU A 48 -8.48 3.53 -22.69
C LEU A 48 -7.18 2.85 -22.27
N ILE A 49 -6.14 2.78 -23.12
CA ILE A 49 -4.85 2.18 -22.74
C ILE A 49 -4.24 2.87 -21.52
N PHE A 50 -4.47 4.18 -21.38
CA PHE A 50 -4.01 4.99 -20.25
C PHE A 50 -4.72 4.62 -18.93
N PHE A 51 -5.89 3.98 -19.02
CA PHE A 51 -6.70 3.60 -17.87
C PHE A 51 -6.28 2.23 -17.31
N ILE A 52 -5.64 1.39 -18.14
CA ILE A 52 -5.33 -0.01 -17.80
C ILE A 52 -4.44 -0.09 -16.56
N TYR A 53 -3.33 0.64 -16.53
CA TYR A 53 -2.37 0.53 -15.42
C TYR A 53 -3.01 0.90 -14.06
N PRO A 54 -3.66 2.07 -13.89
CA PRO A 54 -4.26 2.41 -12.61
C PRO A 54 -5.37 1.47 -12.20
N VAL A 55 -6.28 1.12 -13.12
CA VAL A 55 -7.38 0.18 -12.85
C VAL A 55 -6.84 -1.18 -12.42
N TYR A 56 -5.87 -1.72 -13.15
CA TYR A 56 -5.28 -3.02 -12.83
C TYR A 56 -4.64 -3.04 -11.43
N LYS A 57 -3.81 -2.03 -11.12
CA LYS A 57 -3.13 -1.94 -9.82
C LYS A 57 -4.11 -1.79 -8.66
N ILE A 58 -5.14 -0.97 -8.83
CA ILE A 58 -6.20 -0.76 -7.82
C ILE A 58 -6.99 -2.06 -7.57
N LEU A 59 -7.44 -2.74 -8.63
CA LEU A 59 -8.19 -3.99 -8.49
C LEU A 59 -7.39 -5.12 -7.83
N LYS A 60 -6.07 -5.14 -8.06
CA LYS A 60 -5.14 -6.08 -7.43
C LYS A 60 -4.74 -5.71 -6.01
N GLY A 61 -5.00 -4.48 -5.56
CA GLY A 61 -4.53 -3.98 -4.26
C GLY A 61 -3.01 -3.95 -4.15
N GLU A 62 -2.32 -3.81 -5.29
CA GLU A 62 -0.87 -3.77 -5.35
C GLU A 62 -0.32 -2.37 -5.05
N LYS A 63 1.00 -2.28 -4.87
CA LYS A 63 1.71 -1.00 -4.74
C LYS A 63 1.36 -0.11 -5.93
N TYR A 64 0.73 1.02 -5.62
CA TYR A 64 0.23 1.95 -6.59
C TYR A 64 1.09 3.22 -6.64
N ASN A 65 1.69 3.51 -7.80
CA ASN A 65 2.40 4.77 -8.02
C ASN A 65 1.44 5.82 -8.58
N LYS A 66 1.08 6.80 -7.72
CA LYS A 66 0.15 7.88 -8.08
C LYS A 66 0.66 8.77 -9.19
N ILE A 67 1.98 9.02 -9.25
CA ILE A 67 2.58 9.88 -10.27
C ILE A 67 2.32 9.30 -11.65
N ILE A 68 2.53 7.99 -11.82
CA ILE A 68 2.27 7.31 -13.09
C ILE A 68 0.80 7.43 -13.48
N GLY A 69 -0.13 7.20 -12.55
CA GLY A 69 -1.55 7.32 -12.86
C GLY A 69 -2.01 8.72 -13.20
N ILE A 70 -1.48 9.75 -12.53
CA ILE A 70 -1.74 11.15 -12.87
C ILE A 70 -1.20 11.48 -14.26
N THR A 71 0.04 11.08 -14.59
CA THR A 71 0.63 11.32 -15.91
C THR A 71 -0.19 10.68 -17.03
N LEU A 72 -0.63 9.43 -16.83
CA LEU A 72 -1.51 8.73 -17.79
C LEU A 72 -2.85 9.45 -17.94
N GLY A 73 -3.44 9.94 -16.84
CA GLY A 73 -4.67 10.71 -16.86
C GLY A 73 -4.54 12.04 -17.63
N ILE A 74 -3.50 12.82 -17.34
CA ILE A 74 -3.20 14.08 -18.06
C ILE A 74 -3.00 13.80 -19.55
N LEU A 75 -2.22 12.78 -19.90
CA LEU A 75 -1.97 12.41 -21.29
C LEU A 75 -3.27 12.04 -22.01
N SER A 76 -4.16 11.28 -21.36
CA SER A 76 -5.48 10.97 -21.90
C SER A 76 -6.32 12.22 -22.15
N ILE A 77 -6.32 13.19 -21.24
CA ILE A 77 -7.06 14.45 -21.39
C ILE A 77 -6.53 15.23 -22.59
N VAL A 78 -5.21 15.45 -22.66
CA VAL A 78 -4.56 16.22 -23.73
C VAL A 78 -4.85 15.60 -25.09
N LEU A 79 -4.65 14.29 -25.23
CA LEU A 79 -4.90 13.60 -26.50
C LEU A 79 -6.38 13.62 -26.89
N SER A 80 -7.29 13.54 -25.92
CA SER A 80 -8.73 13.66 -26.18
C SER A 80 -9.09 15.06 -26.67
N ILE A 81 -8.54 16.11 -26.06
CA ILE A 81 -8.77 17.49 -26.51
C ILE A 81 -8.20 17.70 -27.92
N MET A 82 -7.00 17.17 -28.20
CA MET A 82 -6.41 17.22 -29.54
C MET A 82 -7.29 16.51 -30.58
N TYR A 83 -7.81 15.33 -30.24
CA TYR A 83 -8.76 14.61 -31.09
C TYR A 83 -10.06 15.39 -31.31
N ASN A 84 -10.63 16.01 -30.27
CA ASN A 84 -11.83 16.85 -30.41
C ASN A 84 -11.58 18.00 -31.40
N LYS A 85 -10.44 18.69 -31.27
CA LYS A 85 -10.05 19.77 -32.19
C LYS A 85 -9.89 19.31 -33.64
N SER A 86 -9.45 18.08 -33.88
CA SER A 86 -9.33 17.54 -35.24
C SER A 86 -10.67 17.21 -35.90
N LYS A 87 -11.78 17.31 -35.16
CA LYS A 87 -13.16 17.15 -35.67
C LYS A 87 -13.87 18.48 -35.95
N THR A 88 -13.16 19.60 -35.79
CA THR A 88 -13.58 20.88 -36.35
C THR A 88 -13.23 20.89 -37.83
N VAL A 89 -14.23 21.06 -38.69
CA VAL A 89 -14.06 21.13 -40.15
C VAL A 89 -14.78 22.40 -40.64
N ASP A 90 -14.17 23.07 -41.61
CA ASP A 90 -14.82 24.21 -42.27
C ASP A 90 -15.92 23.70 -43.19
N PHE A 91 -17.15 24.10 -42.88
CA PHE A 91 -18.34 23.69 -43.60
C PHE A 91 -19.10 24.95 -44.03
N PHE A 92 -19.22 25.16 -45.34
CA PHE A 92 -19.85 26.36 -45.92
C PHE A 92 -19.23 27.71 -45.47
N GLY A 93 -17.92 27.74 -45.23
CA GLY A 93 -17.22 28.96 -44.83
C GLY A 93 -17.30 29.28 -43.33
N GLU A 94 -17.96 28.45 -42.53
CA GLU A 94 -17.95 28.51 -41.07
C GLU A 94 -17.30 27.25 -40.48
N SER A 95 -16.48 27.42 -39.44
CA SER A 95 -15.89 26.29 -38.72
C SER A 95 -16.94 25.65 -37.81
N ALA A 96 -17.35 24.42 -38.13
CA ALA A 96 -18.29 23.64 -37.33
C ALA A 96 -17.56 22.49 -36.61
N ASN A 97 -17.79 22.35 -35.30
CA ASN A 97 -17.27 21.21 -34.54
C ASN A 97 -18.30 20.07 -34.55
N PHE A 98 -17.95 18.95 -35.16
CA PHE A 98 -18.80 17.77 -35.27
C PHE A 98 -18.61 16.79 -34.11
N SER A 99 -18.10 17.21 -32.96
CA SER A 99 -17.94 16.34 -31.80
C SER A 99 -19.28 16.02 -31.15
N GLY A 100 -19.54 14.73 -31.01
CA GLY A 100 -20.72 14.20 -30.34
C GLY A 100 -20.58 14.18 -28.82
N THR A 101 -21.71 13.90 -28.15
CA THR A 101 -21.80 13.88 -26.67
C THR A 101 -20.87 12.85 -26.01
N GLY A 102 -20.64 11.71 -26.66
CA GLY A 102 -19.74 10.67 -26.15
C GLY A 102 -18.31 11.16 -26.00
N MET A 103 -17.85 12.05 -26.87
CA MET A 103 -16.51 12.63 -26.81
C MET A 103 -16.34 13.50 -25.56
N TYR A 104 -17.32 14.36 -25.26
CA TYR A 104 -17.30 15.18 -24.06
C TYR A 104 -17.39 14.33 -22.79
N ILE A 105 -18.25 13.30 -22.77
CA ILE A 105 -18.34 12.36 -21.65
C ILE A 105 -17.00 11.64 -21.44
N PHE A 106 -16.29 11.26 -22.51
CA PHE A 106 -14.94 10.69 -22.38
C PHE A 106 -13.96 11.67 -21.73
N ILE A 107 -13.95 12.94 -22.15
CA ILE A 107 -13.09 13.98 -21.57
C ILE A 107 -13.40 14.18 -20.08
N PHE A 108 -14.67 14.27 -19.71
CA PHE A 108 -15.09 14.37 -18.30
C PHE A 108 -14.67 13.14 -17.49
N SER A 109 -14.81 11.95 -18.07
CA SER A 109 -14.29 10.71 -17.49
C SER A 109 -12.78 10.76 -17.28
N ALA A 110 -12.00 11.24 -18.26
CA ALA A 110 -10.54 11.36 -18.13
C ALA A 110 -10.12 12.38 -17.04
N ILE A 111 -10.89 13.46 -16.88
CA ILE A 111 -10.70 14.42 -15.76
C ILE A 111 -10.99 13.74 -14.43
N GLY A 112 -12.14 13.07 -14.30
CA GLY A 112 -12.51 12.31 -13.11
C GLY A 112 -11.47 11.24 -12.76
N PHE A 113 -10.99 10.52 -13.76
CA PHE A 113 -9.92 9.53 -13.62
C PHE A 113 -8.64 10.16 -13.08
N THR A 114 -8.21 11.31 -13.62
CA THR A 114 -7.01 12.03 -13.17
C THR A 114 -7.15 12.50 -11.71
N ILE A 115 -8.29 13.08 -11.36
CA ILE A 115 -8.59 13.51 -9.98
C ILE A 115 -8.60 12.29 -9.05
N GLY A 116 -9.26 11.20 -9.45
CA GLY A 116 -9.27 9.95 -8.70
C GLY A 116 -7.86 9.46 -8.38
N ASN A 117 -6.97 9.44 -9.38
CA ASN A 117 -5.57 9.04 -9.22
C ASN A 117 -4.79 9.93 -8.24
N ALA A 118 -5.08 11.24 -8.23
CA ALA A 118 -4.49 12.17 -7.25
C ALA A 118 -4.97 11.89 -5.81
N LEU A 119 -6.22 11.42 -5.66
CA LEU A 119 -6.85 11.16 -4.36
C LEU A 119 -6.59 9.77 -3.79
N VAL A 120 -6.13 8.78 -4.59
CA VAL A 120 -5.82 7.43 -4.11
C VAL A 120 -4.87 7.53 -2.92
N LYS A 121 -5.21 6.93 -1.78
CA LYS A 121 -4.31 6.91 -0.61
C LYS A 121 -3.40 5.69 -0.75
N GLY A 122 -2.09 5.90 -0.74
CA GLY A 122 -1.12 4.84 -1.07
C GLY A 122 -1.38 3.58 -0.25
N THR A 123 -1.56 2.45 -0.92
CA THR A 123 -1.76 1.14 -0.30
C THR A 123 -0.42 0.60 0.21
N ILE A 124 -0.18 0.70 1.52
CA ILE A 124 0.83 -0.13 2.19
C ILE A 124 0.22 -1.52 2.35
N LYS A 125 0.92 -2.58 1.90
CA LYS A 125 0.43 -3.95 1.99
C LYS A 125 0.24 -4.35 3.45
N LYS A 126 -0.98 -4.74 3.81
CA LYS A 126 -1.26 -5.38 5.10
C LYS A 126 -0.45 -6.67 5.28
N GLU A 127 -0.08 -7.34 4.18
CA GLU A 127 0.81 -8.51 4.18
C GLU A 127 2.27 -8.17 4.51
N GLU A 128 2.81 -7.03 4.04
CA GLU A 128 4.14 -6.56 4.45
C GLU A 128 4.13 -6.19 5.94
N LEU A 129 3.08 -5.49 6.38
CA LEU A 129 2.88 -5.15 7.79
C LEU A 129 2.81 -6.40 8.69
N ASN A 130 2.11 -7.46 8.24
CA ASN A 130 2.06 -8.73 8.98
C ASN A 130 3.41 -9.45 9.00
N LYS A 131 4.18 -9.37 7.91
CA LYS A 131 5.49 -10.02 7.83
C LYS A 131 6.50 -9.35 8.76
N ASP A 132 6.52 -8.02 8.76
CA ASP A 132 7.34 -7.21 9.67
C ASP A 132 6.92 -7.46 11.12
N PHE A 133 5.62 -7.58 11.40
CA PHE A 133 5.11 -7.88 12.74
C PHE A 133 5.52 -9.27 13.22
N GLU A 134 5.42 -10.30 12.39
CA GLU A 134 5.87 -11.65 12.73
C GLU A 134 7.40 -11.72 12.91
N GLU A 135 8.16 -10.98 12.11
CA GLU A 135 9.60 -10.85 12.27
C GLU A 135 9.96 -10.23 13.63
N VAL A 136 9.34 -9.10 13.98
CA VAL A 136 9.49 -8.44 15.30
C VAL A 136 9.11 -9.39 16.43
N LYS A 137 7.99 -10.11 16.30
CA LYS A 137 7.54 -11.08 17.31
C LYS A 137 8.56 -12.20 17.53
N SER A 138 9.23 -12.64 16.46
CA SER A 138 10.31 -13.63 16.55
C SER A 138 11.54 -13.09 17.30
N TYR A 139 11.90 -11.82 17.07
CA TYR A 139 13.01 -11.17 17.77
C TYR A 139 12.71 -11.01 19.26
N VAL A 140 11.50 -10.55 19.61
CA VAL A 140 11.06 -10.40 21.00
C VAL A 140 11.10 -11.75 21.73
N LYS A 141 10.64 -12.83 21.07
CA LYS A 141 10.70 -14.18 21.66
C LYS A 141 12.13 -14.61 21.95
N LYS A 142 13.04 -14.50 20.97
CA LYS A 142 14.46 -14.86 21.13
C LYS A 142 15.14 -14.05 22.25
N ALA A 143 14.80 -12.77 22.39
CA ALA A 143 15.33 -11.93 23.47
C ALA A 143 14.81 -12.39 24.84
N GLY A 144 13.51 -12.70 24.95
CA GLY A 144 12.92 -13.24 26.17
C GLY A 144 13.56 -14.56 26.60
N ASP A 145 13.78 -15.48 25.66
CA ASP A 145 14.41 -16.78 25.92
C ASP A 145 15.85 -16.60 26.45
N LYS A 146 16.64 -15.72 25.83
CA LYS A 146 18.01 -15.40 26.28
C LYS A 146 18.06 -14.79 27.68
N ILE A 147 17.16 -13.84 27.97
CA ILE A 147 17.07 -13.21 29.30
C ILE A 147 16.70 -14.26 30.34
N GLY A 148 15.79 -15.18 30.03
CA GLY A 148 15.43 -16.29 30.90
C GLY A 148 16.62 -17.18 31.24
N GLU A 149 17.44 -17.54 30.25
CA GLU A 149 18.66 -18.33 30.48
C GLU A 149 19.70 -17.60 31.33
N GLU A 150 19.95 -16.31 31.08
CA GLU A 150 20.88 -15.52 31.90
C GLU A 150 20.42 -15.38 33.34
N VAL A 151 19.13 -15.13 33.57
CA VAL A 151 18.57 -15.02 34.92
C VAL A 151 18.67 -16.35 35.67
N SER A 152 18.48 -17.49 35.01
CA SER A 152 18.66 -18.81 35.62
C SER A 152 20.12 -19.06 36.01
N LYS A 153 21.08 -18.73 35.14
CA LYS A 153 22.52 -18.87 35.45
C LYS A 153 22.95 -17.98 36.61
N LEU A 154 22.45 -16.75 36.67
CA LEU A 154 22.74 -15.85 37.79
C LEU A 154 22.17 -16.35 39.12
N LYS A 155 20.99 -16.97 39.10
CA LYS A 155 20.42 -17.60 40.30
C LYS A 155 21.24 -18.79 40.76
N GLU A 156 21.66 -19.66 39.84
CA GLU A 156 22.53 -20.80 40.17
C GLU A 156 23.85 -20.31 40.78
N GLU A 157 24.53 -19.34 40.14
CA GLU A 157 25.77 -18.76 40.68
C GLU A 157 25.60 -18.11 42.06
N GLN A 158 24.47 -17.47 42.34
CA GLN A 158 24.21 -16.89 43.66
C GLN A 158 24.01 -17.97 44.71
N THR A 159 23.29 -19.03 44.37
CA THR A 159 23.04 -20.16 45.28
C THR A 159 24.34 -20.87 45.63
N THR A 160 25.21 -21.13 44.65
CA THR A 160 26.53 -21.77 44.89
C THR A 160 27.46 -20.88 45.73
N LYS A 161 27.46 -19.57 45.49
CA LYS A 161 28.26 -18.62 46.30
C LYS A 161 27.77 -18.50 47.74
N GLU A 162 26.47 -18.71 47.99
CA GLU A 162 25.88 -18.70 49.32
C GLU A 162 26.24 -19.98 50.09
N GLU A 163 26.17 -21.14 49.43
CA GLU A 163 26.58 -22.45 49.97
C GLU A 163 28.08 -22.48 50.34
N ASP A 164 28.96 -22.02 49.45
CA ASP A 164 30.41 -21.92 49.68
C ASP A 164 30.76 -21.01 50.87
N LYS A 165 29.92 -20.01 51.16
CA LYS A 165 30.12 -19.07 52.26
C LYS A 165 29.71 -19.68 53.59
N ILE A 166 28.58 -20.38 53.61
CA ILE A 166 28.08 -21.12 54.79
C ILE A 166 29.09 -22.22 55.20
N GLU A 167 29.67 -22.93 54.23
CA GLU A 167 30.67 -23.97 54.53
C GLU A 167 31.95 -23.40 55.15
N LYS A 168 32.43 -22.25 54.66
CA LYS A 168 33.60 -21.56 55.22
C LYS A 168 33.37 -20.98 56.60
N ASP A 169 32.17 -20.46 56.86
CA ASP A 169 31.80 -19.92 58.17
C ASP A 169 31.73 -21.07 59.22
N ASN A 170 31.15 -22.22 58.87
CA ASN A 170 31.11 -23.42 59.73
C ASN A 170 32.49 -24.03 60.01
N LEU A 171 33.42 -23.96 59.06
CA LEU A 171 34.81 -24.42 59.23
C LEU A 171 35.62 -23.52 60.18
N ASN A 172 35.31 -22.22 60.21
CA ASN A 172 35.97 -21.27 61.10
C ASN A 172 35.44 -21.34 62.54
N GLU A 173 34.14 -21.56 62.74
CA GLU A 173 33.56 -21.77 64.09
C GLU A 173 34.12 -23.05 64.75
N ASN A 174 34.23 -24.16 64.03
CA ASN A 174 34.82 -25.41 64.54
C ASN A 174 36.31 -25.29 64.91
N LYS A 175 37.05 -24.36 64.30
CA LYS A 175 38.44 -24.06 64.68
C LYS A 175 38.50 -23.25 65.97
N GLN A 176 37.61 -22.29 66.17
CA GLN A 176 37.55 -21.49 67.40
C GLN A 176 37.14 -22.31 68.63
N GLU A 177 36.27 -23.32 68.47
CA GLU A 177 35.92 -24.22 69.59
C GLU A 177 37.09 -25.14 70.00
N LYS A 178 37.89 -25.62 69.04
CA LYS A 178 39.09 -26.43 69.33
C LYS A 178 40.20 -25.65 70.04
N ASP A 179 40.42 -24.39 69.65
CA ASP A 179 41.46 -23.55 70.27
C ASP A 179 41.06 -23.08 71.69
N ASN A 180 39.77 -23.10 72.03
CA ASN A 180 39.27 -22.79 73.39
C ASN A 180 39.22 -24.00 74.33
N SER A 181 39.15 -25.24 73.83
CA SER A 181 39.15 -26.44 74.67
C SER A 181 40.54 -26.82 75.19
N ASP A 182 41.62 -26.39 74.54
CA ASP A 182 43.02 -26.65 74.97
C ASP A 182 43.54 -25.67 76.04
N ASN A 183 42.74 -24.67 76.43
CA ASN A 183 43.14 -23.61 77.38
C ASN A 183 42.45 -23.70 78.76
N THR A 184 41.81 -24.82 79.10
CA THR A 184 41.09 -24.99 80.39
C THR A 184 41.72 -26.00 81.36
N ASP A 185 42.85 -26.60 81.02
CA ASP A 185 43.62 -27.50 81.89
C ASP A 185 44.97 -26.88 82.30
N GLU A 186 44.95 -25.74 83.02
CA GLU A 186 46.07 -25.28 83.88
C GLU A 186 45.56 -24.59 85.16
#